data_AF-A0A9P5LGC5-F1
#
_entry.id   AF-A0A9P5LGC5-F1
#
_cell.length_a   1.000
_cell.length_b   1.000
_cell.length_c   1.000
_cell.angle_alpha   90.00
_cell.angle_beta   90.00
_cell.angle_gamma   90.00
#
_symmetry.space_group_name_H-M   'P 1'
#
loop_
_entity.id
_entity.type
_entity.pdbx_description
1 polymer ?
#
loop_
_entity_poly.entity_id
_entity_poly.type
_entity_poly.pdbx_seq_one_letter_code
_entity_poly.pdbx_strand_id
1 'polypeptide(L)'
;MTAQDALGFAATSQALAALAIGFTAPSSLSRPAVATFVLALTWLFHQAIQDALESRLHMALLSTGMWIQCVKSFDDLCLTGLSFSQETAGQAVHRRSTTQTPAKGPAGVKKASCVQLQESQSSEITRRLFFGLGSLWNMRGIGTNAEIKQVPPWSKQDPSFVPSRSQELKRHLKNVALSYLVLDVFANQPPPDLENMMSPRNERLFSRLADIGSEEAIFRFFATFGFWLNTFCVIQLINSTIALLCLQH
;
A
#
# COMPACT_ATOMS: atom_id res chain seq x y z
N MET A 1 4.29 26.43 -2.70
CA MET A 1 3.27 25.63 -3.42
C MET A 1 2.04 25.45 -2.53
N THR A 2 0.89 25.14 -3.10
CA THR A 2 -0.37 24.98 -2.33
C THR A 2 -0.66 23.52 -1.97
N ALA A 3 -1.55 23.30 -1.00
CA ALA A 3 -2.04 21.95 -0.67
C ALA A 3 -2.76 21.27 -1.87
N GLN A 4 -3.36 22.06 -2.76
CA GLN A 4 -3.97 21.55 -3.99
C GLN A 4 -2.92 21.00 -4.96
N ASP A 5 -1.77 21.65 -5.06
CA ASP A 5 -0.64 21.16 -5.88
C ASP A 5 -0.13 19.82 -5.35
N ALA A 6 0.01 19.70 -4.03
CA ALA A 6 0.40 18.44 -3.39
C ALA A 6 -0.60 17.31 -3.73
N LEU A 7 -1.90 17.55 -3.56
CA LEU A 7 -2.92 16.56 -3.95
C LEU A 7 -2.85 16.18 -5.44
N GLY A 8 -2.60 17.17 -6.30
CA GLY A 8 -2.41 16.97 -7.74
C GLY A 8 -1.23 16.06 -8.06
N PHE A 9 -0.07 16.30 -7.45
CA PHE A 9 1.12 15.46 -7.63
C PHE A 9 0.89 14.03 -7.12
N ALA A 10 0.28 13.89 -5.94
CA ALA A 10 -0.04 12.58 -5.38
C ALA A 10 -0.98 11.79 -6.31
N ALA A 11 -2.10 12.39 -6.72
CA ALA A 11 -3.07 11.76 -7.60
C ALA A 11 -2.47 11.40 -8.97
N THR A 12 -1.68 12.29 -9.55
CA THR A 12 -1.03 12.08 -10.85
C THR A 12 -0.04 10.92 -10.79
N SER A 13 0.77 10.85 -9.73
CA SER A 13 1.74 9.76 -9.57
C SER A 13 1.05 8.40 -9.42
N GLN A 14 -0.04 8.33 -8.65
CA GLN A 14 -0.81 7.10 -8.47
C GLN A 14 -1.52 6.70 -9.77
N ALA A 15 -2.10 7.66 -10.50
CA ALA A 15 -2.72 7.39 -11.78
C ALA A 15 -1.70 6.85 -12.80
N LEU A 16 -0.52 7.47 -12.90
CA LEU A 16 0.55 7.02 -13.79
C LEU A 16 1.02 5.60 -13.46
N ALA A 17 1.25 5.31 -12.17
CA ALA A 17 1.66 3.99 -11.73
C ALA A 17 0.57 2.93 -12.01
N ALA A 18 -0.70 3.21 -11.70
CA ALA A 18 -1.82 2.30 -11.97
C ALA A 18 -1.96 2.00 -13.47
N LEU A 19 -1.90 3.04 -14.31
CA LEU A 19 -1.98 2.88 -15.76
C LEU A 19 -0.79 2.09 -16.31
N ALA A 20 0.42 2.36 -15.82
CA ALA A 20 1.59 1.60 -16.25
C ALA A 20 1.49 0.12 -15.88
N ILE A 21 1.06 -0.21 -14.65
CA ILE A 21 0.86 -1.61 -14.21
C ILE A 21 -0.22 -2.31 -15.05
N GLY A 22 -1.34 -1.64 -15.32
CA GLY A 22 -2.48 -2.24 -16.04
C GLY A 22 -2.28 -2.41 -17.55
N PHE A 23 -1.50 -1.53 -18.19
CA PHE A 23 -1.46 -1.43 -19.65
C PHE A 23 -0.10 -1.69 -20.28
N THR A 24 1.01 -1.70 -19.53
CA THR A 24 2.35 -1.92 -20.10
C THR A 24 2.84 -3.35 -19.89
N ALA A 25 3.62 -3.86 -20.84
CA ALA A 25 4.30 -5.16 -20.72
C ALA A 25 5.52 -5.06 -19.76
N PRO A 26 5.87 -6.15 -19.03
CA PRO A 26 6.99 -6.16 -18.08
C PRO A 26 8.34 -5.77 -18.68
N SER A 27 8.59 -6.13 -19.94
CA SER A 27 9.84 -5.88 -20.65
C SER A 27 9.93 -4.49 -21.31
N SER A 28 8.92 -3.65 -21.14
CA SER A 28 8.88 -2.33 -21.77
C SER A 28 9.80 -1.33 -21.07
N LEU A 29 10.63 -0.62 -21.85
CA LEU A 29 11.43 0.52 -21.38
C LEU A 29 10.58 1.68 -20.86
N SER A 30 9.26 1.69 -21.12
CA SER A 30 8.35 2.69 -20.57
C SER A 30 8.20 2.59 -19.05
N ARG A 31 8.44 1.42 -18.45
CA ARG A 31 8.28 1.20 -17.00
C ARG A 31 9.31 1.94 -16.14
N PRO A 32 10.63 1.82 -16.39
CA PRO A 32 11.60 2.62 -15.65
C PRO A 32 11.42 4.12 -15.89
N ALA A 33 11.01 4.54 -17.10
CA ALA A 33 10.68 5.93 -17.37
C ALA A 33 9.51 6.41 -16.49
N VAL A 34 8.39 5.68 -16.44
CA VAL A 34 7.27 6.02 -15.54
C VAL A 34 7.71 6.00 -14.07
N ALA A 35 8.54 5.06 -13.64
CA ALA A 35 9.05 5.01 -12.28
C ALA A 35 9.88 6.27 -11.93
N THR A 36 10.72 6.77 -12.86
CA THR A 36 11.44 8.04 -12.66
C THR A 36 10.50 9.24 -12.58
N PHE A 37 9.42 9.26 -13.36
CA PHE A 37 8.38 10.30 -13.26
C PHE A 37 7.65 10.24 -11.92
N VAL A 38 7.30 9.05 -11.44
CA VAL A 38 6.67 8.86 -10.12
C VAL A 38 7.58 9.35 -9.00
N LEU A 39 8.89 9.08 -9.10
CA LEU A 39 9.90 9.59 -8.15
C LEU A 39 9.95 11.12 -8.16
N ALA A 40 9.98 11.74 -9.35
CA ALA A 40 9.98 13.19 -9.49
C ALA A 40 8.70 13.83 -8.90
N LEU A 41 7.53 13.25 -9.18
CA LEU A 41 6.26 13.71 -8.60
C LEU A 41 6.21 13.53 -7.08
N THR A 42 6.79 12.45 -6.55
CA THR A 42 6.91 12.23 -5.10
C THR A 42 7.80 13.27 -4.45
N TRP A 43 8.89 13.65 -5.12
CA TRP A 43 9.76 14.74 -4.66
C TRP A 43 9.03 16.09 -4.66
N LEU A 44 8.31 16.42 -5.74
CA LEU A 44 7.51 17.64 -5.83
C LEU A 44 6.38 17.67 -4.79
N PHE A 45 5.73 16.53 -4.54
CA PHE A 45 4.77 16.38 -3.46
C PHE A 45 5.41 16.72 -2.11
N HIS A 46 6.59 16.19 -1.83
CA HIS A 46 7.31 16.45 -0.59
C HIS A 46 7.61 17.95 -0.41
N GLN A 47 8.06 18.62 -1.46
CA GLN A 47 8.26 20.09 -1.43
C GLN A 47 6.95 20.83 -1.20
N ALA A 48 5.87 20.41 -1.87
CA ALA A 48 4.57 21.07 -1.75
C ALA A 48 3.95 20.95 -0.35
N ILE A 49 4.08 19.79 0.31
CA ILE A 49 3.61 19.63 1.70
C ILE A 49 4.50 20.36 2.70
N GLN A 50 5.79 20.56 2.40
CA GLN A 50 6.70 21.38 3.21
C GLN A 50 6.25 22.84 3.26
N ASP A 51 5.80 23.37 2.13
CA ASP A 51 5.28 24.73 2.04
C ASP A 51 3.86 24.87 2.62
N ALA A 52 3.03 23.84 2.49
CA ALA A 52 1.60 23.92 2.75
C ALA A 52 1.17 23.54 4.18
N LEU A 53 1.98 22.77 4.91
CA LEU A 53 1.62 22.27 6.24
C LEU A 53 2.50 22.86 7.33
N GLU A 54 1.87 23.53 8.29
CA GLU A 54 2.58 24.10 9.45
C GLU A 54 3.03 23.00 10.43
N SER A 55 2.28 21.90 10.51
CA SER A 55 2.58 20.80 11.44
C SER A 55 3.62 19.83 10.86
N ARG A 56 4.78 19.77 11.51
CA ARG A 56 5.87 18.82 11.18
C ARG A 56 5.44 17.35 11.26
N LEU A 57 4.50 17.03 12.16
CA LEU A 57 3.98 15.67 12.31
C LEU A 57 3.17 15.26 11.07
N HIS A 58 2.25 16.12 10.61
CA HIS A 58 1.44 15.85 9.43
C HIS A 58 2.31 15.73 8.17
N MET A 59 3.33 16.60 8.05
CA MET A 59 4.32 16.51 6.99
C MET A 59 5.04 15.17 6.99
N ALA A 60 5.58 14.75 8.15
CA ALA A 60 6.31 13.50 8.26
C ALA A 60 5.43 12.30 7.89
N LEU A 61 4.19 12.27 8.37
CA LEU A 61 3.25 11.17 8.10
C LEU A 61 2.89 11.08 6.61
N LEU A 62 2.48 12.19 6.00
CA LEU A 62 2.08 12.24 4.59
C LEU A 62 3.27 11.97 3.66
N SER A 63 4.42 12.56 3.97
CA SER A 63 5.65 12.31 3.23
C SER A 63 6.04 10.84 3.27
N THR A 64 6.00 10.23 4.45
CA THR A 64 6.41 8.82 4.62
C THR A 64 5.47 7.90 3.84
N GLY A 65 4.16 8.12 3.93
CA GLY A 65 3.18 7.36 3.16
C GLY A 65 3.43 7.46 1.65
N MET A 66 3.74 8.66 1.15
CA MET A 66 4.02 8.88 -0.26
C MET A 66 5.30 8.16 -0.73
N TRP A 67 6.37 8.22 0.08
CA TRP A 67 7.61 7.50 -0.22
C TRP A 67 7.45 5.98 -0.24
N ILE A 68 6.67 5.43 0.71
CA ILE A 68 6.32 4.00 0.70
C ILE A 68 5.61 3.64 -0.61
N GLN A 69 4.65 4.46 -1.04
CA GLN A 69 3.93 4.23 -2.29
C GLN A 69 4.83 4.33 -3.53
N CYS A 70 5.78 5.26 -3.52
CA CYS A 70 6.79 5.40 -4.58
C CYS A 70 7.66 4.14 -4.68
N VAL A 71 8.18 3.65 -3.55
CA VAL A 71 9.02 2.43 -3.51
C VAL A 71 8.22 1.22 -3.98
N LYS A 72 6.96 1.08 -3.52
CA LYS A 72 6.08 0.01 -3.99
C LYS A 72 5.84 0.08 -5.50
N SER A 73 5.55 1.27 -6.02
CA SER A 73 5.35 1.45 -7.46
C SER A 73 6.61 1.12 -8.25
N PHE A 74 7.79 1.46 -7.72
CA PHE A 74 9.06 1.09 -8.32
C PHE A 74 9.26 -0.43 -8.36
N ASP A 75 8.99 -1.12 -7.25
CA ASP A 75 9.06 -2.58 -7.17
C ASP A 75 8.11 -3.24 -8.18
N ASP A 76 6.82 -2.87 -8.17
CA ASP A 76 5.80 -3.42 -9.07
C ASP A 76 6.17 -3.20 -10.54
N LEU A 77 6.68 -2.01 -10.88
CA LEU A 77 7.01 -1.67 -12.26
C LEU A 77 8.33 -2.30 -12.72
N CYS A 78 9.39 -2.22 -11.92
CA CYS A 78 10.76 -2.50 -12.36
C CYS A 78 11.33 -3.82 -11.87
N LEU A 79 11.03 -4.22 -10.63
CA LEU A 79 11.64 -5.40 -10.01
C LEU A 79 10.76 -6.64 -10.19
N THR A 80 9.53 -6.56 -9.69
CA THR A 80 8.52 -7.62 -9.79
C THR A 80 7.98 -7.72 -11.21
N GLY A 81 7.93 -6.61 -11.95
CA GLY A 81 7.46 -6.60 -13.33
C GLY A 81 5.98 -6.97 -13.46
N LEU A 82 5.16 -6.59 -12.47
CA LEU A 82 3.76 -6.97 -12.38
C LEU A 82 2.98 -6.50 -13.61
N SER A 83 2.21 -7.39 -14.25
CA SER A 83 1.41 -7.04 -15.42
C SER A 83 0.11 -7.81 -15.50
N PHE A 84 -0.96 -7.13 -15.90
CA PHE A 84 -2.30 -7.73 -16.00
C PHE A 84 -2.34 -8.96 -16.92
N SER A 85 -1.66 -8.89 -18.07
CA SER A 85 -1.68 -9.97 -19.06
C SER A 85 -0.97 -11.24 -18.58
N GLN A 86 0.11 -11.09 -17.81
CA GLN A 86 0.84 -12.24 -17.26
C GLN A 86 0.08 -12.91 -16.11
N GLU A 87 -0.52 -12.10 -15.22
CA GLU A 87 -1.31 -12.61 -14.10
C GLU A 87 -2.57 -13.35 -14.58
N THR A 88 -3.30 -12.78 -15.55
CA THR A 88 -4.49 -13.42 -16.11
C THR A 88 -4.17 -14.72 -16.86
N ALA A 89 -3.02 -14.77 -17.57
CA ALA A 89 -2.54 -16.00 -18.21
C ALA A 89 -2.15 -17.07 -17.17
N GLY A 90 -1.42 -16.70 -16.12
CA GLY A 90 -1.04 -17.61 -15.03
C GLY A 90 -2.23 -18.20 -14.28
N GLN A 91 -3.23 -17.36 -13.98
CA GLN A 91 -4.48 -17.80 -13.34
C GLN A 91 -5.30 -18.75 -14.23
N ALA A 92 -5.33 -18.54 -15.55
CA ALA A 92 -6.02 -19.43 -16.48
C ALA A 92 -5.38 -20.83 -16.55
N VAL A 93 -4.04 -20.91 -16.50
CA VAL A 93 -3.31 -22.18 -16.45
C VAL A 93 -3.60 -22.92 -15.14
N HIS A 94 -3.52 -22.24 -14.00
CA HIS A 94 -3.75 -22.86 -12.70
C HIS A 94 -5.19 -23.39 -12.54
N ARG A 95 -6.19 -22.66 -13.07
CA ARG A 95 -7.59 -23.08 -13.08
C ARG A 95 -7.84 -24.30 -13.97
N ARG A 96 -7.07 -24.46 -15.06
CA ARG A 96 -7.16 -25.64 -15.94
C ARG A 96 -6.61 -26.90 -15.29
N SER A 97 -5.55 -26.77 -14.48
CA SER A 97 -4.99 -27.90 -13.72
C SER A 97 -5.89 -28.38 -12.57
N THR A 98 -6.76 -27.54 -12.02
CA THR A 98 -7.69 -27.93 -10.93
C THR A 98 -9.03 -28.50 -11.43
N THR A 99 -9.31 -28.45 -12.74
CA THR A 99 -10.61 -28.86 -13.31
C THR A 99 -10.49 -30.05 -14.29
N GLN A 100 -9.53 -30.95 -14.08
CA GLN A 100 -9.48 -32.22 -14.80
C GLN A 100 -10.12 -33.35 -13.99
N THR A 101 -11.45 -33.44 -14.07
CA THR A 101 -12.18 -34.70 -13.96
C THR A 101 -12.81 -34.96 -15.34
N PRO A 102 -12.60 -36.12 -15.99
CA PRO A 102 -13.00 -36.31 -17.38
C PRO A 102 -14.49 -36.65 -17.47
N ALA A 103 -15.30 -35.73 -17.99
CA ALA A 103 -16.66 -36.04 -18.43
C ALA A 103 -16.79 -35.74 -19.93
N LYS A 104 -16.95 -36.83 -20.71
CA LYS A 104 -17.31 -36.86 -22.13
C LYS A 104 -18.65 -36.14 -22.38
N GLY A 105 -18.72 -35.30 -23.43
CA GLY A 105 -19.99 -34.85 -23.99
C GLY A 105 -19.81 -33.75 -25.06
N PRO A 106 -20.55 -33.76 -26.19
CA PRO A 106 -20.01 -33.32 -27.47
C PRO A 106 -20.30 -31.87 -27.88
N ALA A 107 -19.51 -31.48 -28.88
CA ALA A 107 -19.46 -30.25 -29.65
C ALA A 107 -20.83 -29.59 -29.97
N GLY A 108 -20.93 -28.31 -29.60
CA GLY A 108 -21.92 -27.38 -30.11
C GLY A 108 -21.23 -26.08 -30.53
N VAL A 109 -21.01 -25.92 -31.84
CA VAL A 109 -20.53 -24.70 -32.47
C VAL A 109 -21.57 -23.59 -32.28
N LYS A 110 -21.21 -22.48 -31.62
CA LYS A 110 -22.07 -21.30 -31.51
C LYS A 110 -21.45 -20.07 -32.19
N LYS A 111 -22.10 -19.64 -33.27
CA LYS A 111 -22.01 -18.32 -33.90
C LYS A 111 -22.43 -17.24 -32.89
N ALA A 112 -21.52 -16.38 -32.45
CA ALA A 112 -21.82 -15.15 -31.70
C ALA A 112 -20.67 -14.14 -31.84
N SER A 113 -20.35 -13.66 -33.05
CA SER A 113 -19.06 -13.01 -33.29
C SER A 113 -19.08 -11.51 -33.61
N CYS A 114 -20.21 -10.78 -33.51
CA CYS A 114 -20.20 -9.34 -33.87
C CYS A 114 -20.70 -8.39 -32.78
N VAL A 115 -21.63 -8.78 -31.90
CA VAL A 115 -22.14 -7.90 -30.83
C VAL A 115 -21.33 -8.03 -29.51
N GLN A 116 -20.60 -9.14 -29.32
CA GLN A 116 -19.83 -9.41 -28.09
C GLN A 116 -18.45 -8.75 -28.02
N LEU A 117 -17.93 -8.20 -29.13
CA LEU A 117 -16.57 -7.65 -29.16
C LEU A 117 -16.45 -6.29 -28.46
N GLN A 118 -17.52 -5.48 -28.47
CA GLN A 118 -17.48 -4.11 -27.95
C GLN A 118 -17.73 -4.03 -26.43
N GLU A 119 -18.59 -4.92 -25.92
CA GLU A 119 -18.82 -5.09 -24.47
C GLU A 119 -17.63 -5.77 -23.78
N SER A 120 -16.91 -6.65 -24.50
CA SER A 120 -15.68 -7.29 -24.03
C SER A 120 -14.51 -6.32 -23.87
N GLN A 121 -14.34 -5.34 -24.76
CA GLN A 121 -13.20 -4.39 -24.68
C GLN A 121 -13.36 -3.36 -23.56
N SER A 122 -14.56 -2.80 -23.37
CA SER A 122 -14.85 -1.90 -22.25
C SER A 122 -14.67 -2.61 -20.90
N SER A 123 -15.11 -3.87 -20.81
CA SER A 123 -14.88 -4.73 -19.64
C SER A 123 -13.39 -4.96 -19.39
N GLU A 124 -12.59 -5.19 -20.44
CA GLU A 124 -11.15 -5.43 -20.30
C GLU A 124 -10.38 -4.19 -19.83
N ILE A 125 -10.65 -3.02 -20.43
CA ILE A 125 -10.03 -1.74 -20.03
C ILE A 125 -10.34 -1.45 -18.56
N THR A 126 -11.59 -1.62 -18.18
CA THR A 126 -12.05 -1.42 -16.80
C THR A 126 -11.32 -2.38 -15.85
N ARG A 127 -11.19 -3.66 -16.21
CA ARG A 127 -10.47 -4.66 -15.41
C ARG A 127 -8.98 -4.35 -15.29
N ARG A 128 -8.33 -3.89 -16.35
CA ARG A 128 -6.92 -3.46 -16.34
C ARG A 128 -6.71 -2.26 -15.41
N LEU A 129 -7.62 -1.29 -15.46
CA LEU A 129 -7.59 -0.11 -14.59
C LEU A 129 -7.78 -0.49 -13.11
N PHE A 130 -8.80 -1.29 -12.79
CA PHE A 130 -9.02 -1.78 -11.43
C PHE A 130 -7.90 -2.68 -10.93
N PHE A 131 -7.29 -3.48 -11.81
CA PHE A 131 -6.11 -4.26 -11.47
C PHE A 131 -4.93 -3.35 -11.12
N GLY A 132 -4.65 -2.33 -11.93
CA GLY A 132 -3.59 -1.36 -11.66
C GLY A 132 -3.80 -0.64 -10.32
N LEU A 133 -5.00 -0.08 -10.12
CA LEU A 133 -5.37 0.61 -8.88
C LEU A 133 -5.32 -0.30 -7.65
N GLY A 134 -5.87 -1.52 -7.77
CA GLY A 134 -5.85 -2.50 -6.70
C GLY A 134 -4.43 -2.95 -6.35
N SER A 135 -3.56 -3.09 -7.34
CA SER A 135 -2.16 -3.52 -7.15
C SER A 135 -1.32 -2.49 -6.38
N LEU A 136 -1.57 -1.19 -6.60
CA LEU A 136 -0.90 -0.13 -5.84
C LEU A 136 -1.09 -0.25 -4.33
N TRP A 137 -2.28 -0.70 -3.91
CA TRP A 137 -2.63 -0.89 -2.51
C TRP A 137 -2.46 -2.34 -2.04
N ASN A 138 -2.12 -3.25 -2.94
CA ASN A 138 -1.84 -4.65 -2.63
C ASN A 138 -0.37 -4.85 -2.22
N MET A 139 -0.03 -4.35 -1.03
CA MET A 139 1.33 -4.44 -0.47
C MET A 139 1.81 -5.89 -0.23
N ARG A 140 0.88 -6.84 -0.15
CA ARG A 140 1.18 -8.26 0.09
C ARG A 140 1.15 -9.11 -1.19
N GLY A 141 0.85 -8.50 -2.33
CA GLY A 141 0.75 -9.20 -3.62
C GLY A 141 -0.31 -10.30 -3.62
N ILE A 142 -1.33 -10.24 -2.76
CA ILE A 142 -2.34 -11.30 -2.62
C ILE A 142 -3.03 -11.53 -3.96
N GLY A 143 -3.08 -12.79 -4.41
CA GLY A 143 -3.71 -13.16 -5.68
C GLY A 143 -2.88 -12.83 -6.92
N THR A 144 -1.60 -12.46 -6.75
CA THR A 144 -0.63 -12.29 -7.83
C THR A 144 0.47 -13.35 -7.73
N ASN A 145 1.24 -13.55 -8.81
CA ASN A 145 2.40 -14.44 -8.79
C ASN A 145 3.51 -13.98 -7.81
N ALA A 146 3.46 -12.73 -7.34
CA ALA A 146 4.39 -12.15 -6.38
C ALA A 146 3.86 -12.15 -4.93
N GLU A 147 2.86 -12.98 -4.63
CA GLU A 147 2.31 -13.10 -3.28
C GLU A 147 3.37 -13.53 -2.25
N ILE A 148 3.39 -12.84 -1.11
CA ILE A 148 4.33 -13.14 -0.02
C ILE A 148 4.02 -14.52 0.55
N LYS A 149 5.01 -15.43 0.56
CA LYS A 149 4.88 -16.83 1.01
C LYS A 149 4.39 -17.02 2.45
N GLN A 150 4.50 -15.98 3.28
CA GLN A 150 4.07 -15.99 4.68
C GLN A 150 2.56 -15.73 4.85
N VAL A 151 1.84 -15.43 3.77
CA VAL A 151 0.38 -15.34 3.81
C VAL A 151 -0.18 -16.76 3.84
N PRO A 152 -0.85 -17.19 4.93
CA PRO A 152 -1.40 -18.53 4.98
C PRO A 152 -2.51 -18.65 3.91
N PRO A 153 -2.48 -19.70 3.08
CA PRO A 153 -3.55 -19.93 2.13
C PRO A 153 -4.83 -20.22 2.91
N TRP A 154 -5.95 -19.68 2.43
CA TRP A 154 -7.25 -19.99 2.99
C TRP A 154 -7.52 -21.49 2.81
N SER A 155 -7.62 -22.23 3.92
CA SER A 155 -7.98 -23.64 3.87
C SER A 155 -9.41 -23.79 3.36
N LYS A 156 -9.58 -24.42 2.19
CA LYS A 156 -10.91 -24.75 1.66
C LYS A 156 -11.55 -25.95 2.37
N GLN A 157 -10.77 -26.67 3.18
CA GLN A 157 -11.16 -27.92 3.82
C GLN A 157 -11.64 -27.70 5.26
N ASP A 158 -11.28 -26.58 5.88
CA ASP A 158 -11.68 -26.24 7.23
C ASP A 158 -12.44 -24.89 7.26
N PRO A 159 -13.79 -24.92 7.24
CA PRO A 159 -14.61 -23.71 7.36
C PRO A 159 -14.38 -22.94 8.66
N SER A 160 -13.83 -23.56 9.71
CA SER A 160 -13.50 -22.90 10.97
C SER A 160 -12.27 -21.97 10.87
N PHE A 161 -11.50 -22.10 9.78
CA PHE A 161 -10.39 -21.19 9.45
C PHE A 161 -10.88 -19.82 8.94
N VAL A 162 -12.16 -19.72 8.55
CA VAL A 162 -12.79 -18.44 8.19
C VAL A 162 -13.39 -17.83 9.46
N PRO A 163 -12.81 -16.75 10.00
CA PRO A 163 -13.33 -16.12 11.20
C PRO A 163 -14.74 -15.60 10.96
N SER A 164 -15.63 -15.78 11.94
CA SER A 164 -17.01 -15.33 11.80
C SER A 164 -17.08 -13.80 11.75
N ARG A 165 -18.12 -13.25 11.09
CA ARG A 165 -18.32 -11.79 10.98
C ARG A 165 -18.24 -11.08 12.33
N SER A 166 -18.76 -11.70 13.39
CA SER A 166 -18.73 -11.14 14.75
C SER A 166 -17.35 -11.21 15.40
N GLN A 167 -16.56 -12.26 15.14
CA GLN A 167 -15.17 -12.34 15.57
C GLN A 167 -14.31 -11.26 14.89
N GLU A 168 -14.50 -11.07 13.58
CA GLU A 168 -13.84 -10.02 12.82
C GLU A 168 -14.22 -8.63 13.29
N LEU A 169 -15.51 -8.38 13.49
CA LEU A 169 -16.01 -7.10 14.01
C LEU A 169 -15.39 -6.79 15.38
N LYS A 170 -15.38 -7.76 16.30
CA LYS A 170 -14.77 -7.60 17.63
C LYS A 170 -13.26 -7.34 17.52
N ARG A 171 -12.57 -8.02 16.61
CA ARG A 171 -11.13 -7.82 16.37
C ARG A 171 -10.84 -6.41 15.90
N HIS A 172 -11.56 -5.92 14.90
CA HIS A 172 -11.36 -4.56 14.38
C HIS A 172 -11.77 -3.49 15.39
N LEU A 173 -12.87 -3.68 16.12
CA LEU A 173 -13.29 -2.74 17.17
C LEU A 173 -12.22 -2.64 18.28
N LYS A 174 -11.68 -3.78 18.72
CA LYS A 174 -10.57 -3.82 19.68
C LYS A 174 -9.34 -3.07 19.14
N ASN A 175 -8.98 -3.29 17.88
CA ASN A 175 -7.84 -2.64 17.25
C ASN A 175 -8.02 -1.13 17.12
N VAL A 176 -9.22 -0.67 16.76
CA VAL A 176 -9.59 0.76 16.73
C VAL A 176 -9.46 1.36 18.12
N ALA A 177 -10.08 0.75 19.13
CA ALA A 177 -10.04 1.25 20.50
C ALA A 177 -8.60 1.34 21.03
N LEU A 178 -7.81 0.27 20.88
CA LEU A 178 -6.42 0.24 21.36
C LEU A 178 -5.55 1.27 20.63
N SER A 179 -5.66 1.34 19.30
CA SER A 179 -4.85 2.27 18.51
C SER A 179 -5.21 3.72 18.81
N TYR A 180 -6.51 4.03 18.94
CA TYR A 180 -6.98 5.36 19.33
C TYR A 180 -6.46 5.77 20.71
N LEU A 181 -6.56 4.89 21.72
CA LEU A 181 -6.07 5.20 23.06
C LEU A 181 -4.57 5.47 23.10
N VAL A 182 -3.77 4.70 22.36
CA VAL A 182 -2.33 4.94 22.23
C VAL A 182 -2.08 6.31 21.60
N LEU A 183 -2.77 6.63 20.50
CA LEU A 183 -2.65 7.93 19.82
C LEU A 183 -3.08 9.10 20.71
N ASP A 184 -4.13 8.93 21.51
CA ASP A 184 -4.61 9.93 22.46
C ASP A 184 -3.57 10.19 23.56
N VAL A 185 -2.91 9.15 24.08
CA VAL A 185 -1.79 9.30 25.02
C VAL A 185 -0.64 10.09 24.38
N PHE A 186 -0.30 9.81 23.12
CA PHE A 186 0.73 10.55 22.37
C PHE A 186 0.33 12.01 22.12
N ALA A 187 -0.95 12.28 21.82
CA ALA A 187 -1.47 13.61 21.57
C ALA A 187 -1.47 14.50 22.83
N ASN A 188 -1.65 13.88 24.00
CA ASN A 188 -1.64 14.56 25.31
C ASN A 188 -0.25 14.61 25.97
N GLN A 189 0.82 14.20 25.28
CA GLN A 189 2.17 14.36 25.82
C GLN A 189 2.53 15.85 25.91
N PRO A 190 3.24 16.27 26.97
CA PRO A 190 3.76 17.63 27.05
C PRO A 190 4.73 17.87 25.88
N PRO A 191 4.82 19.12 25.38
CA PRO A 191 5.79 19.44 24.34
C PRO A 191 7.20 19.07 24.82
N PRO A 192 8.00 18.39 23.97
CA PRO A 192 9.35 18.02 24.35
C PRO A 192 10.19 19.27 24.62
N ASP A 193 11.21 19.14 25.47
CA ASP A 193 12.22 20.19 25.66
C ASP A 193 13.10 20.28 24.41
N LEU A 194 12.69 21.11 23.44
CA LEU A 194 13.39 21.28 22.17
C LEU A 194 14.81 21.81 22.35
N GLU A 195 15.04 22.65 23.36
CA GLU A 195 16.30 23.37 23.54
C GLU A 195 17.43 22.44 23.99
N ASN A 196 17.13 21.51 24.90
CA ASN A 196 18.11 20.55 25.39
C ASN A 196 18.16 19.26 24.56
N MET A 197 17.00 18.71 24.17
CA MET A 197 16.96 17.37 23.55
C MET A 197 17.04 17.38 22.03
N MET A 198 16.59 18.45 21.37
CA MET A 198 16.59 18.60 19.91
C MET A 198 17.58 19.67 19.40
N SER A 199 18.64 19.93 20.17
CA SER A 199 19.69 20.88 19.77
C SER A 199 20.45 20.40 18.52
N PRO A 200 21.01 21.32 17.69
CA PRO A 200 21.80 20.95 16.50
C PRO A 200 23.00 20.04 16.80
N ARG A 201 23.48 20.07 18.05
CA ARG A 201 24.56 19.20 18.54
C ARG A 201 24.14 17.72 18.59
N ASN A 202 22.86 17.43 18.80
CA ASN A 202 22.30 16.08 18.90
C ASN A 202 21.90 15.50 17.53
N GLU A 203 22.07 16.24 16.44
CA GLU A 203 21.81 15.74 15.07
C GLU A 203 22.91 14.80 14.58
N ARG A 204 24.15 15.01 15.03
CA ARG A 204 25.33 14.29 14.52
C ARG A 204 25.63 13.03 15.32
N LEU A 205 24.99 11.93 14.96
CA LEU A 205 25.10 10.66 15.68
C LEU A 205 26.47 10.01 15.48
N PHE A 206 26.88 9.78 14.22
CA PHE A 206 28.10 9.02 13.91
C PHE A 206 29.41 9.71 14.29
N SER A 207 29.43 11.05 14.34
CA SER A 207 30.64 11.80 14.72
C SER A 207 30.83 11.90 16.24
N ARG A 208 29.83 11.53 17.05
CA ARG A 208 29.80 11.74 18.50
C ARG A 208 29.47 10.47 19.27
N LEU A 209 29.67 9.27 18.70
CA LEU A 209 29.32 8.00 19.35
C LEU A 209 29.89 7.86 20.78
N ALA A 210 31.08 8.41 21.03
CA ALA A 210 31.74 8.39 22.34
C ALA A 210 31.19 9.42 23.35
N ASP A 211 30.48 10.46 22.87
CA ASP A 211 29.93 11.55 23.69
C ASP A 211 28.43 11.36 23.99
N ILE A 212 27.84 10.21 23.64
CA ILE A 212 26.42 9.95 23.85
C ILE A 212 26.21 9.59 25.32
N GLY A 213 25.56 10.49 26.06
CA GLY A 213 25.11 10.23 27.43
C GLY A 213 23.97 9.23 27.50
N SER A 214 23.75 8.62 28.66
CA SER A 214 22.63 7.67 28.89
C SER A 214 21.26 8.32 28.68
N GLU A 215 21.11 9.59 29.07
CA GLU A 215 19.86 10.34 28.88
C GLU A 215 19.53 10.55 27.40
N GLU A 216 20.52 10.92 26.59
CA GLU A 216 20.38 11.06 25.12
C GLU A 216 20.03 9.73 24.46
N ALA A 217 20.65 8.63 24.90
CA ALA A 217 20.36 7.30 24.40
C ALA A 217 18.92 6.85 24.70
N ILE A 218 18.45 7.07 25.93
CA ILE A 218 17.08 6.76 26.35
C ILE A 218 16.07 7.59 25.54
N PHE A 219 16.32 8.90 25.42
CA PHE A 219 15.45 9.79 24.64
C PHE A 219 15.34 9.31 23.18
N ARG A 220 16.47 9.03 22.52
CA ARG A 220 16.47 8.54 21.13
C ARG A 220 15.75 7.21 20.97
N PHE A 221 15.91 6.29 21.91
CA PHE A 221 15.20 5.01 21.91
C PHE A 221 13.68 5.24 21.97
N PHE A 222 13.20 6.03 22.93
CA PHE A 222 11.77 6.30 23.07
C PHE A 222 11.20 7.16 21.95
N ALA A 223 11.96 8.13 21.42
CA ALA A 223 11.54 8.92 20.26
C ALA A 223 11.38 8.03 19.02
N THR A 224 12.35 7.14 18.77
CA THR A 224 12.30 6.20 17.63
C THR A 224 11.18 5.18 17.81
N PHE A 225 11.11 4.55 18.98
CA PHE A 225 10.06 3.59 19.32
C PHE A 225 8.67 4.25 19.23
N GLY A 226 8.52 5.44 19.80
CA GLY A 226 7.29 6.23 19.76
C GLY A 226 6.86 6.58 18.35
N PHE A 227 7.80 6.98 17.48
CA PHE A 227 7.53 7.21 16.07
C PHE A 227 6.97 5.96 15.37
N TRP A 228 7.62 4.80 15.57
CA TRP A 228 7.17 3.54 14.96
C TRP A 228 5.84 3.06 15.52
N LEU A 229 5.64 3.15 16.84
CA LEU A 229 4.41 2.78 17.50
C LEU A 229 3.24 3.67 17.05
N ASN A 230 3.45 4.98 17.00
CA ASN A 230 2.47 5.95 16.50
C ASN A 230 2.10 5.63 15.04
N THR A 231 3.10 5.43 14.18
CA THR A 231 2.88 5.05 12.77
C THR A 231 2.09 3.74 12.64
N PHE A 232 2.45 2.72 13.43
CA PHE A 232 1.74 1.45 13.46
C PHE A 232 0.27 1.62 13.89
N CYS A 233 0.02 2.38 14.95
CA CYS A 233 -1.33 2.65 15.45
C CYS A 233 -2.17 3.43 14.43
N VAL A 234 -1.61 4.43 13.74
CA VAL A 234 -2.31 5.14 12.66
C VAL A 234 -2.69 4.19 11.53
N ILE A 235 -1.76 3.37 11.04
CA ILE A 235 -2.03 2.40 9.97
C ILE A 235 -3.11 1.41 10.41
N GLN A 236 -3.00 0.88 11.63
CA GLN A 236 -3.94 -0.09 12.17
C GLN A 236 -5.34 0.51 12.38
N LEU A 237 -5.41 1.76 12.83
CA LEU A 237 -6.66 2.50 13.03
C LEU A 237 -7.37 2.72 11.69
N ILE A 238 -6.67 3.21 10.67
CA ILE A 238 -7.22 3.44 9.33
C ILE A 238 -7.72 2.11 8.75
N ASN A 239 -6.88 1.08 8.73
CA ASN A 239 -7.23 -0.23 8.19
C ASN A 239 -8.43 -0.86 8.91
N SER A 240 -8.45 -0.79 10.24
CA SER A 240 -9.55 -1.36 11.02
C SER A 240 -10.85 -0.58 10.86
N THR A 241 -10.78 0.74 10.70
CA THR A 241 -11.97 1.58 10.45
C THR A 241 -12.58 1.27 9.09
N ILE A 242 -11.76 1.18 8.04
CA ILE A 242 -12.22 0.80 6.70
C ILE A 242 -12.85 -0.61 6.74
N ALA A 243 -12.20 -1.56 7.40
CA ALA A 243 -12.73 -2.92 7.53
C ALA A 243 -14.09 -2.96 8.26
N LEU A 244 -14.28 -2.15 9.31
CA LEU A 244 -15.58 -2.03 9.99
C LEU A 244 -16.67 -1.49 9.05
N LEU A 245 -16.37 -0.47 8.26
CA LEU A 245 -17.31 0.08 7.28
C LEU A 245 -17.69 -0.96 6.21
N CYS A 246 -16.70 -1.69 5.69
CA CYS A 246 -16.94 -2.75 4.70
C CYS A 246 -17.71 -3.94 5.29
N LEU A 247 -17.50 -4.29 6.55
CA LEU A 247 -18.19 -5.40 7.22
C LEU A 247 -19.62 -5.05 7.66
N GLN A 248 -20.03 -3.78 7.64
CA GLN A 248 -21.40 -3.36 7.95
C GLN A 248 -22.35 -3.53 6.76
N HIS A 249 -21.84 -3.33 5.54
CA HIS A 249 -22.55 -3.61 4.29
C HIS A 249 -22.48 -5.08 3.89
#